data_AF-A0A538IQW1-F1
#
_entry.id   AF-A0A538IQW1-F1
#
_cell.length_a   1.000
_cell.length_b   1.000
_cell.length_c   1.000
_cell.angle_alpha   90.00
_cell.angle_beta   90.00
_cell.angle_gamma   90.00
#
_symmetry.space_group_name_H-M   'P 1'
#
loop_
_entity.id
_entity.type
_entity.pdbx_description
1 polymer ?
#
loop_
_entity_poly.entity_id
_entity_poly.type
_entity_poly.pdbx_seq_one_letter_code
_entity_poly.pdbx_strand_id
1 'polypeptide(L)'
;MISTRYRVATAFTLIVAGIVVAIIGYLGVSKETEVAFQLPYFASAGVGALMLLGFGGILLLNSQLETDSDRMEELEEAVRQLSNEVGRLVDELTPQRGTRPARAVAAEKEKAAKDEPAAPRTRRTRAVVKKEDV
;
A
#
# COMPACT_ATOMS: atom_id res chain seq x y z
N MET A 1 12.10 -21.70 -8.44
CA MET A 1 11.89 -20.27 -8.77
C MET A 1 11.88 -20.13 -10.29
N ILE A 2 10.70 -20.22 -10.92
CA ILE A 2 10.55 -19.99 -12.36
C ILE A 2 10.60 -18.47 -12.56
N SER A 3 11.58 -17.99 -13.32
CA SER A 3 11.83 -16.56 -13.47
C SER A 3 10.58 -15.85 -14.02
N THR A 4 10.23 -14.69 -13.46
CA THR A 4 9.09 -13.84 -13.86
C THR A 4 9.00 -13.64 -15.37
N ARG A 5 10.16 -13.64 -16.03
CA ARG A 5 10.35 -13.57 -17.48
C ARG A 5 9.63 -14.70 -18.23
N TYR A 6 9.63 -15.92 -17.69
CA TYR A 6 8.93 -17.06 -18.28
C TYR A 6 7.41 -16.91 -18.19
N ARG A 7 6.87 -16.37 -17.10
CA ARG A 7 5.42 -16.17 -16.93
C ARG A 7 4.87 -15.16 -17.93
N VAL A 8 5.56 -14.04 -18.10
CA VAL A 8 5.21 -13.01 -19.10
C VAL A 8 5.34 -13.56 -20.52
N ALA A 9 6.41 -14.32 -20.81
CA ALA A 9 6.57 -14.96 -22.11
C ALA A 9 5.46 -15.97 -22.41
N THR A 10 5.05 -16.78 -21.43
CA THR A 10 3.93 -17.73 -21.58
C THR A 10 2.58 -17.01 -21.77
N ALA A 11 2.33 -15.91 -21.06
CA ALA A 11 1.11 -15.12 -21.26
C ALA A 11 1.07 -14.53 -22.68
N PHE A 12 2.21 -13.98 -23.14
CA PHE A 12 2.32 -13.40 -24.46
C PHE A 12 2.14 -14.45 -25.57
N THR A 13 2.73 -15.64 -25.43
CA THR A 13 2.55 -16.71 -26.41
C THR A 13 1.11 -17.20 -26.48
N LEU A 14 0.39 -17.29 -25.35
CA LEU A 14 -1.05 -17.61 -25.35
C LEU A 14 -1.87 -16.56 -26.09
N ILE A 15 -1.61 -15.27 -25.88
CA ILE A 15 -2.32 -14.18 -26.56
C ILE A 15 -2.06 -14.25 -28.08
N VAL A 16 -0.80 -14.36 -28.48
CA VAL A 16 -0.42 -14.47 -29.90
C VAL A 16 -1.05 -15.71 -30.54
N ALA A 17 -1.03 -16.86 -29.85
CA ALA A 17 -1.69 -18.07 -30.33
C ALA A 17 -3.20 -17.88 -30.47
N GLY A 18 -3.86 -17.16 -29.56
CA GLY A 18 -5.29 -16.83 -29.67
C GLY A 18 -5.61 -15.97 -30.90
N ILE A 19 -4.77 -14.98 -31.19
CA ILE A 19 -4.88 -14.16 -32.40
C ILE A 19 -4.71 -15.02 -33.65
N VAL A 20 -3.73 -15.92 -33.68
CA VAL A 20 -3.51 -16.84 -34.81
C VAL A 20 -4.72 -17.75 -35.03
N VAL A 21 -5.30 -18.32 -33.96
CA VAL A 21 -6.53 -19.14 -34.06
C VAL A 21 -7.70 -18.33 -34.63
N ALA A 22 -7.86 -17.06 -34.21
CA ALA A 22 -8.90 -16.19 -34.76
C ALA A 22 -8.71 -15.94 -36.26
N ILE A 23 -7.46 -15.70 -36.70
CA ILE A 23 -7.14 -15.52 -38.12
C ILE A 23 -7.42 -16.79 -38.93
N ILE A 24 -7.03 -17.97 -38.42
CA ILE A 24 -7.31 -19.26 -39.06
C ILE A 24 -8.82 -19.48 -39.19
N GLY A 25 -9.58 -19.16 -38.14
CA GLY A 25 -11.04 -19.22 -38.14
C GLY A 25 -11.67 -18.34 -39.20
N TYR A 26 -11.22 -17.08 -39.27
CA TYR A 26 -11.66 -16.14 -40.29
C TYR A 26 -11.36 -16.63 -41.71
N LEU A 27 -10.16 -17.17 -41.94
CA LEU A 27 -9.78 -17.76 -43.23
C LEU A 27 -10.65 -18.96 -43.59
N GLY A 28 -11.01 -19.80 -42.62
CA GLY A 28 -11.96 -20.91 -42.80
C GLY A 28 -13.34 -20.43 -43.24
N VAL A 29 -13.89 -19.41 -42.56
CA VAL A 29 -15.17 -18.79 -42.92
C VAL A 29 -15.11 -18.15 -44.31
N SER A 30 -14.00 -17.47 -44.64
CA SER A 30 -13.85 -16.76 -45.92
C SER A 30 -13.80 -17.68 -47.16
N LYS A 31 -13.47 -18.96 -46.96
CA LYS A 31 -13.38 -19.95 -48.04
C LYS A 31 -14.71 -20.62 -48.37
N GLU A 32 -15.69 -20.56 -47.47
CA GLU A 32 -16.99 -21.19 -47.70
C GLU A 32 -18.05 -20.24 -48.24
N THR A 33 -18.71 -20.67 -49.32
CA THR A 33 -19.70 -19.85 -50.03
C THR A 33 -21.11 -20.01 -49.46
N GLU A 34 -21.37 -21.14 -48.81
CA GLU A 34 -22.67 -21.46 -48.21
C GLU A 34 -22.66 -21.20 -46.70
N VAL A 35 -23.60 -20.35 -46.25
CA VAL A 35 -23.67 -19.85 -44.87
C VAL A 35 -23.78 -20.97 -43.83
N ALA A 36 -24.40 -22.10 -44.18
CA ALA A 36 -24.55 -23.26 -43.30
C ALA A 36 -23.19 -23.85 -42.86
N PHE A 37 -22.18 -23.81 -43.73
CA PHE A 37 -20.83 -24.30 -43.42
C PHE A 37 -19.95 -23.26 -42.73
N GLN A 38 -20.35 -21.98 -42.67
CA GLN A 38 -19.60 -20.92 -42.00
C GLN A 38 -19.80 -20.91 -40.48
N LEU A 39 -21.01 -21.26 -40.00
CA LEU A 39 -21.37 -21.24 -38.58
C LEU A 39 -20.46 -22.12 -37.70
N PRO A 40 -20.10 -23.37 -38.08
CA PRO A 40 -19.21 -24.22 -37.29
C PRO A 40 -17.79 -23.64 -37.15
N TYR A 41 -17.24 -23.05 -38.22
CA TYR A 41 -15.92 -22.40 -38.16
C TYR A 41 -15.94 -21.17 -37.28
N PHE A 42 -17.01 -20.37 -37.35
CA PHE A 42 -17.16 -19.19 -36.51
C PHE A 42 -17.33 -19.56 -35.03
N ALA A 43 -18.16 -20.56 -34.73
CA ALA A 43 -18.38 -21.02 -33.36
C ALA A 43 -17.10 -21.61 -32.73
N SER A 44 -16.40 -22.49 -33.46
CA SER A 44 -15.20 -23.15 -32.94
C SER A 44 -14.00 -22.20 -32.81
N ALA A 45 -13.74 -21.39 -33.84
CA ALA A 45 -12.63 -20.43 -33.79
C ALA A 45 -12.91 -19.28 -32.82
N GLY A 46 -14.16 -18.82 -32.71
CA GLY A 46 -14.55 -17.82 -31.74
C GLY A 46 -14.34 -18.30 -30.31
N VAL A 47 -14.86 -19.48 -29.96
CA VAL A 47 -14.69 -20.05 -28.61
C VAL A 47 -13.22 -20.34 -28.31
N GLY A 48 -12.48 -20.91 -29.27
CA GLY A 48 -11.05 -21.19 -29.11
C GLY A 48 -10.23 -19.92 -28.90
N ALA A 49 -10.43 -18.90 -29.74
CA ALA A 49 -9.73 -17.63 -29.62
C ALA A 49 -10.05 -16.91 -28.30
N LEU A 50 -11.33 -16.85 -27.91
CA LEU A 50 -11.76 -16.23 -26.65
C LEU A 50 -11.16 -16.94 -25.43
N MET A 51 -11.10 -18.27 -25.43
CA MET A 51 -10.46 -19.04 -24.36
C MET A 51 -8.97 -18.73 -24.26
N LEU A 52 -8.24 -18.75 -25.39
CA LEU A 52 -6.80 -18.44 -25.39
C LEU A 52 -6.51 -17.02 -24.91
N LEU A 53 -7.28 -16.03 -25.41
CA LEU A 53 -7.16 -14.63 -24.98
C LEU A 53 -7.52 -14.46 -23.51
N GLY A 54 -8.57 -15.11 -23.03
CA GLY A 54 -8.98 -15.07 -21.62
C GLY A 54 -7.91 -15.61 -20.70
N PHE A 55 -7.39 -16.81 -20.98
CA PHE A 55 -6.32 -17.41 -20.18
C PHE A 55 -5.02 -16.61 -20.24
N GLY A 56 -4.62 -16.14 -21.42
CA GLY A 56 -3.45 -15.28 -21.58
C GLY A 56 -3.59 -13.96 -20.81
N GLY A 57 -4.77 -13.35 -20.85
CA GLY A 57 -5.09 -12.11 -20.13
C GLY A 57 -5.08 -12.29 -18.61
N ILE A 58 -5.70 -13.34 -18.08
CA ILE A 58 -5.70 -13.64 -16.64
C ILE A 58 -4.27 -13.87 -16.15
N LEU A 59 -3.46 -14.63 -16.90
CA LEU A 59 -2.08 -14.89 -16.54
C LEU A 59 -1.22 -13.62 -16.53
N LEU A 60 -1.45 -12.73 -17.50
CA LEU A 60 -0.79 -11.42 -17.56
C LEU A 60 -1.19 -10.53 -16.38
N LEU A 61 -2.48 -10.50 -16.03
CA LEU A 61 -2.99 -9.70 -14.93
C LEU A 61 -2.41 -10.15 -13.59
N ASN A 62 -2.39 -11.47 -13.33
CA ASN A 62 -1.78 -12.02 -12.12
C ASN A 62 -0.28 -11.68 -12.03
N SER A 63 0.43 -11.69 -13.18
CA SER A 63 1.84 -11.26 -13.21
C SER A 63 2.01 -9.78 -12.84
N GLN A 64 1.07 -8.91 -13.24
CA GLN A 64 1.14 -7.49 -12.90
C GLN A 64 0.86 -7.24 -11.42
N LEU A 65 -0.12 -7.94 -10.85
CA LEU A 65 -0.44 -7.84 -9.42
C LEU A 65 0.74 -8.26 -8.54
N GLU A 66 1.42 -9.35 -8.91
CA GLU A 66 2.60 -9.82 -8.17
C GLU A 66 3.75 -8.80 -8.24
N THR A 67 3.97 -8.21 -9.41
CA THR A 67 4.98 -7.16 -9.59
C THR A 67 4.66 -5.89 -8.80
N ASP A 68 3.37 -5.56 -8.67
CA ASP A 68 2.93 -4.37 -7.93
C ASP A 68 3.09 -4.57 -6.42
N SER A 69 2.76 -5.76 -5.90
CA SER A 69 3.03 -6.14 -4.51
C SER A 69 4.52 -6.06 -4.17
N ASP A 70 5.39 -6.62 -5.01
CA ASP A 70 6.85 -6.57 -4.81
C ASP A 70 7.36 -5.13 -4.70
N ARG A 71 6.82 -4.21 -5.52
CA ARG A 71 7.18 -2.79 -5.51
C ARG A 71 6.72 -2.07 -4.24
N MET A 72 5.55 -2.44 -3.71
CA MET A 72 5.05 -1.87 -2.46
C MET A 72 5.89 -2.31 -1.27
N GLU A 73 6.31 -3.57 -1.24
CA GLU A 73 7.24 -4.09 -0.23
C GLU A 73 8.58 -3.35 -0.28
N GLU A 74 9.15 -3.15 -1.47
CA GLU A 74 10.39 -2.39 -1.65
C GLU A 74 10.26 -0.93 -1.16
N LEU A 75 9.11 -0.30 -1.42
CA LEU A 75 8.84 1.07 -0.97
C LEU A 75 8.67 1.14 0.56
N GLU A 76 7.96 0.18 1.15
CA GLU A 76 7.79 0.08 2.60
C GLU A 76 9.14 -0.09 3.29
N GLU A 77 10.01 -0.97 2.76
CA GLU A 77 11.36 -1.15 3.27
C GLU A 77 12.19 0.13 3.19
N ALA A 78 12.17 0.82 2.06
CA ALA A 78 12.89 2.09 1.89
C ALA A 78 12.41 3.17 2.88
N VAL A 79 11.09 3.30 3.06
CA VAL A 79 10.49 4.24 4.03
C VAL A 79 10.87 3.87 5.46
N ARG A 80 10.88 2.58 5.78
CA ARG A 80 11.24 2.07 7.12
C ARG A 80 12.71 2.30 7.43
N GLN A 81 13.61 2.08 6.45
CA GLN A 81 15.03 2.39 6.58
C GLN A 81 15.25 3.89 6.81
N LEU A 82 14.61 4.74 6.00
CA LEU A 82 14.72 6.19 6.17
C LEU A 82 14.21 6.66 7.53
N SER A 83 13.06 6.12 7.98
CA SER A 83 12.49 6.45 9.29
C SER A 83 13.42 6.05 10.44
N ASN A 84 14.05 4.87 10.35
CA ASN A 84 15.01 4.41 11.34
C ASN A 84 16.26 5.31 11.36
N GLU A 85 16.75 5.72 10.20
CA GLU A 85 17.94 6.57 10.12
C GLU A 85 17.67 7.99 10.65
N VAL A 86 16.51 8.57 10.31
CA VAL A 86 16.05 9.83 10.91
C VAL A 86 15.93 9.69 12.43
N GLY A 87 15.33 8.59 12.92
CA GLY A 87 15.21 8.32 14.35
C GLY A 87 16.58 8.24 15.04
N ARG A 88 17.55 7.56 14.41
CA ARG A 88 18.92 7.45 14.90
C ARG A 88 19.60 8.82 14.98
N LEU A 89 19.50 9.63 13.93
CA LEU A 89 20.09 10.97 13.89
C LEU A 89 19.44 11.89 14.93
N VAL A 90 18.13 11.79 15.15
CA VAL A 90 17.43 12.54 16.22
C VAL A 90 17.93 12.13 17.59
N ASP A 91 18.15 10.83 17.85
CA ASP A 91 18.64 10.33 19.13
C ASP A 91 20.10 10.75 19.38
N GLU A 92 20.93 10.72 18.33
CA GLU A 92 22.33 11.16 18.36
C GLU A 92 22.50 12.68 18.53
N LEU A 93 21.57 13.47 18.01
CA LEU A 93 21.50 14.93 18.20
C LEU A 93 20.77 15.34 19.49
N THR A 94 20.09 14.39 20.16
CA THR A 94 19.39 14.60 21.45
C THR A 94 20.03 13.85 22.64
N PRO A 95 21.36 13.79 22.82
CA PRO A 95 21.95 13.04 23.93
C PRO A 95 21.82 13.73 25.30
N GLN A 96 21.12 14.88 25.41
CA GLN A 96 21.11 15.65 26.66
C GLN A 96 19.83 16.46 26.98
N ARG A 97 18.65 16.11 26.44
CA ARG A 97 17.38 16.78 26.84
C ARG A 97 16.55 16.00 27.86
N GLY A 98 16.88 14.74 28.12
CA GLY A 98 16.15 13.85 29.05
C GLY A 98 16.55 13.93 30.53
N THR A 99 17.66 14.60 30.86
CA THR A 99 18.20 14.63 32.23
C THR A 99 18.62 16.05 32.64
N ARG A 100 17.72 17.04 32.51
CA ARG A 100 17.69 18.05 33.58
C ARG A 100 17.06 17.31 34.75
N PRO A 101 17.82 16.86 35.77
CA PRO A 101 17.26 16.03 36.81
C PRO A 101 16.05 16.76 37.37
N ALA A 102 14.91 16.08 37.53
CA ALA A 102 13.72 16.66 38.16
C ALA A 102 14.07 17.36 39.49
N ARG A 103 15.19 16.94 40.11
CA ARG A 103 15.85 17.56 41.27
C ARG A 103 16.39 18.97 41.04
N ALA A 104 16.94 19.31 39.87
CA ALA A 104 17.39 20.66 39.53
C ALA A 104 16.19 21.62 39.34
N VAL A 105 15.11 21.14 38.70
CA VAL A 105 13.89 21.91 38.52
C VAL A 105 13.12 22.07 39.85
N ALA A 106 13.14 21.05 40.70
CA ALA A 106 12.59 21.12 42.07
C ALA A 106 13.42 22.03 42.98
N ALA A 107 14.75 21.98 42.89
CA ALA A 107 15.63 22.88 43.66
C ALA A 107 15.51 24.35 43.21
N GLU A 108 15.24 24.59 41.92
CA GLU A 108 14.98 25.94 41.39
C GLU A 108 13.63 26.47 41.88
N LYS A 109 12.60 25.63 41.98
CA LYS A 109 11.31 25.98 42.59
C LYS A 109 11.40 26.17 44.11
N GLU A 110 12.19 25.37 44.81
CA GLU A 110 12.37 25.48 46.27
C GLU A 110 13.17 26.73 46.64
N LYS A 111 14.16 27.12 45.84
CA LYS A 111 14.86 28.41 46.00
C LYS A 111 13.96 29.60 45.68
N ALA A 112 13.20 29.54 44.60
CA ALA A 112 12.24 30.59 44.24
C ALA A 112 11.14 30.78 45.31
N ALA A 113 10.70 29.70 45.97
CA ALA A 113 9.75 29.76 47.07
C ALA A 113 10.34 30.31 48.38
N LYS A 114 11.67 30.34 48.52
CA LYS A 114 12.38 30.81 49.72
C LYS A 114 12.75 32.29 49.66
N ASP A 115 12.83 32.86 48.45
CA ASP A 115 13.18 34.26 48.20
C ASP A 115 11.94 35.17 48.06
N GLU A 116 10.71 34.65 48.18
CA GLU A 116 9.48 35.46 48.13
C GLU A 116 9.16 36.07 49.52
N PRO A 117 9.23 37.41 49.70
CA PRO A 117 8.93 38.03 50.97
C PRO A 117 7.41 37.99 51.24
N ALA A 118 7.09 37.58 52.47
CA ALA A 118 5.74 37.40 52.97
C ALA A 118 4.81 38.62 52.78
N ALA A 119 3.66 38.43 52.11
CA ALA A 119 2.31 38.89 52.50
C ALA A 119 1.30 38.88 51.32
N PRO A 120 -0.04 38.91 51.55
CA PRO A 120 -0.82 38.31 52.62
C PRO A 120 -1.85 37.30 52.07
N ARG A 121 -2.23 36.31 52.90
CA ARG A 121 -3.27 35.33 52.58
C ARG A 121 -4.66 35.97 52.55
N THR A 122 -5.17 36.32 51.37
CA THR A 122 -6.57 36.68 51.16
C THR A 122 -7.43 35.44 50.93
N ARG A 123 -8.03 35.00 52.04
CA ARG A 123 -9.46 34.69 52.18
C ARG A 123 -10.10 33.78 51.11
N ARG A 124 -10.20 32.49 51.50
CA ARG A 124 -11.31 31.55 51.22
C ARG A 124 -12.50 32.20 50.52
N THR A 125 -12.76 31.83 49.27
CA THR A 125 -14.10 31.93 48.70
C THR A 125 -14.59 30.52 48.39
N ARG A 126 -15.69 30.18 49.06
CA ARG A 126 -16.44 28.94 49.00
C ARG A 126 -16.78 28.58 47.55
N ALA A 127 -16.48 27.35 47.17
CA ALA A 127 -17.14 26.69 46.04
C ALA A 127 -18.66 26.60 46.34
N VAL A 128 -19.46 27.21 45.49
CA VAL A 128 -20.90 26.93 45.39
C VAL A 128 -21.04 25.92 44.27
N VAL A 129 -21.14 24.64 44.64
CA VAL A 129 -21.57 23.58 43.73
C VAL A 129 -23.08 23.72 43.61
N LYS A 130 -23.53 24.25 42.46
CA LYS A 130 -24.93 24.28 42.07
C LYS A 130 -25.33 22.84 41.70
N LYS A 131 -26.21 22.24 42.51
CA LYS A 131 -26.91 21.00 42.16
C LYS A 131 -27.84 21.30 40.98
N GLU A 132 -27.77 20.43 39.98
CA GLU A 132 -28.77 20.34 38.91
C GLU A 132 -29.96 19.55 39.49
N ASP A 133 -31.13 20.18 39.44
CA ASP A 133 -32.42 19.57 39.77
C ASP A 133 -33.01 18.88 38.54
N VAL A 134 -33.74 17.81 38.87
CA VAL A 134 -34.50 16.85 38.05
C VAL A 134 -35.52 17.50 37.11
#